data_AF-A0A7W6M4M3-F1
#
_entry.id   AF-A0A7W6M4M3-F1
#
_cell.length_a   1.000
_cell.length_b   1.000
_cell.length_c   1.000
_cell.angle_alpha   90.00
_cell.angle_beta   90.00
_cell.angle_gamma   90.00
#
_symmetry.space_group_name_H-M   'P 1'
#
loop_
_entity.id
_entity.type
_entity.pdbx_description
1 polymer ?
#
loop_
_entity_poly.entity_id
_entity_poly.type
_entity_poly.pdbx_seq_one_letter_code
_entity_poly.pdbx_strand_id
1 'polypeptide(L)'
;MDELLYTALGFLLAFAAIYVRRRMWSFHGQTAEDYEDGFPAFDLEEHLNGKMVCDGVIFGPLGRVTSTFNAEFDIKWDGPDGVMDEVFHYNDGSTQNRQWVIKRGDDGAFTTTADDVPGGGAGVMSGSAVRMTYRIRVPESAGSHVLDTVDWMYLTADGTIVNRSQFRKFGVKVAELVATIKPKGTS
;
A
#
# COMPACT_ATOMS: atom_id res chain seq x y z
N MET A 1 34.47 -33.97 -13.24
CA MET A 1 33.01 -34.09 -13.05
C MET A 1 32.57 -33.33 -11.80
N ASP A 2 33.40 -33.30 -10.75
CA ASP A 2 33.10 -32.64 -9.48
C ASP A 2 33.09 -31.10 -9.54
N GLU A 3 33.98 -30.46 -10.30
CA GLU A 3 34.00 -28.98 -10.40
C GLU A 3 32.72 -28.40 -11.04
N LEU A 4 32.20 -29.06 -12.09
CA LEU A 4 30.95 -28.64 -12.73
C LEU A 4 29.76 -28.82 -11.78
N LEU A 5 29.77 -29.91 -10.99
CA LEU A 5 28.75 -30.18 -9.98
C LEU A 5 28.78 -29.14 -8.86
N TYR A 6 29.96 -28.80 -8.32
CA TYR A 6 30.10 -27.77 -7.29
C TYR A 6 29.74 -26.38 -7.81
N THR A 7 30.08 -26.06 -9.06
CA THR A 7 29.69 -24.80 -9.70
C THR A 7 28.18 -24.71 -9.88
N ALA A 8 27.54 -25.77 -10.38
CA ALA A 8 26.09 -25.83 -10.54
C ALA A 8 25.36 -25.76 -9.18
N LEU A 9 25.87 -26.45 -8.15
CA LEU A 9 25.36 -26.38 -6.79
C LEU A 9 25.50 -24.97 -6.20
N GLY A 10 26.64 -24.31 -6.44
CA GLY A 10 26.87 -22.93 -6.04
C GLY A 10 25.86 -21.97 -6.65
N PHE A 11 25.60 -22.08 -7.97
CA PHE A 11 24.55 -21.29 -8.62
C PHE A 11 23.17 -21.60 -8.06
N LEU A 12 22.83 -22.88 -7.83
CA LEU A 12 21.53 -23.27 -7.28
C LEU A 12 21.31 -22.69 -5.89
N LEU A 13 22.32 -22.76 -5.01
CA LEU A 13 22.26 -22.16 -3.68
C LEU A 13 22.14 -20.63 -3.75
N ALA A 14 22.87 -19.98 -4.67
CA ALA A 14 22.75 -18.54 -4.89
C ALA A 14 21.35 -18.14 -5.38
N PHE A 15 20.78 -18.86 -6.35
CA PHE A 15 19.41 -18.64 -6.82
C PHE A 15 18.38 -18.88 -5.74
N ALA A 16 18.53 -19.94 -4.94
CA ALA A 16 17.66 -20.22 -3.80
C ALA A 16 17.73 -19.10 -2.76
N ALA A 17 18.93 -18.63 -2.41
CA ALA A 17 19.13 -17.53 -1.47
C ALA A 17 18.51 -16.21 -1.99
N ILE A 18 18.68 -15.90 -3.28
CA ILE A 18 18.04 -14.74 -3.91
C ILE A 18 16.52 -14.86 -3.88
N TYR A 19 15.98 -16.05 -4.20
CA TYR A 19 14.54 -16.30 -4.17
C TYR A 19 13.97 -16.14 -2.76
N VAL A 20 14.59 -16.76 -1.76
CA VAL A 20 14.21 -16.66 -0.35
C VAL A 20 14.24 -15.20 0.12
N ARG A 21 15.33 -14.47 -0.15
CA ARG A 21 15.44 -13.04 0.20
C ARG A 21 14.33 -12.22 -0.41
N ARG A 22 14.02 -12.43 -1.71
CA ARG A 22 12.95 -11.69 -2.38
C ARG A 22 11.58 -12.00 -1.80
N ARG A 23 11.35 -13.22 -1.33
CA ARG A 23 10.03 -13.68 -0.85
C ARG A 23 9.76 -13.42 0.62
N MET A 24 10.76 -13.57 1.49
CA MET A 24 10.59 -13.55 2.95
C MET A 24 11.20 -12.31 3.61
N TRP A 25 12.30 -11.79 3.10
CA TRP A 25 13.03 -10.66 3.74
C TRP A 25 12.91 -9.37 2.93
N SER A 26 11.76 -9.17 2.31
CA SER A 26 11.45 -7.96 1.56
C SER A 26 10.12 -7.40 2.03
N PHE A 27 9.75 -6.21 1.55
CA PHE A 27 8.48 -5.55 1.86
C PHE A 27 7.25 -6.47 1.80
N HIS A 28 7.25 -7.46 0.89
CA HIS A 28 6.13 -8.39 0.73
C HIS A 28 6.09 -9.52 1.78
N GLY A 29 7.17 -9.72 2.53
CA GLY A 29 7.27 -10.72 3.58
C GLY A 29 6.68 -10.26 4.92
N GLN A 30 6.42 -8.95 5.07
CA GLN A 30 5.82 -8.38 6.28
C GLN A 30 4.42 -8.97 6.51
N THR A 31 4.11 -9.28 7.77
CA THR A 31 2.78 -9.70 8.23
C THR A 31 2.26 -8.72 9.29
N ALA A 32 0.96 -8.77 9.59
CA ALA A 32 0.35 -7.85 10.56
C ALA A 32 0.93 -8.05 11.97
N GLU A 33 1.22 -9.31 12.31
CA GLU A 33 1.78 -9.75 13.58
C GLU A 33 3.18 -9.16 13.84
N ASP A 34 3.93 -8.78 12.79
CA ASP A 34 5.22 -8.08 12.95
C ASP A 34 5.07 -6.73 13.70
N TYR A 35 3.86 -6.20 13.80
CA TYR A 35 3.53 -4.89 14.35
C TYR A 35 2.56 -4.91 15.53
N GLU A 36 2.20 -6.08 16.05
CA GLU A 36 1.16 -6.23 17.10
C GLU A 36 1.47 -5.41 18.37
N ASP A 37 2.74 -5.37 18.77
CA ASP A 37 3.22 -4.59 19.92
C ASP A 37 3.48 -3.10 19.60
N GLY A 38 3.18 -2.65 18.39
CA GLY A 38 3.42 -1.29 17.92
C GLY A 38 2.51 -0.26 18.58
N PHE A 39 3.08 0.87 18.99
CA PHE A 39 2.36 2.01 19.58
C PHE A 39 2.74 3.33 18.90
N PRO A 40 1.81 4.28 18.71
CA PRO A 40 0.37 4.23 19.02
C PRO A 40 -0.39 3.19 18.18
N ALA A 41 -1.46 2.63 18.74
CA ALA A 41 -2.33 1.71 18.03
C ALA A 41 -3.10 2.45 16.93
N PHE A 42 -3.10 1.91 15.72
CA PHE A 42 -3.80 2.47 14.58
C PHE A 42 -5.27 2.04 14.64
N ASP A 43 -6.16 3.01 14.89
CA ASP A 43 -7.60 2.86 14.66
C ASP A 43 -8.06 3.66 13.42
N LEU A 44 -8.84 3.03 12.54
CA LEU A 44 -9.29 3.64 11.28
C LEU A 44 -10.23 4.84 11.51
N GLU A 45 -11.15 4.75 12.47
CA GLU A 45 -12.16 5.79 12.74
C GLU A 45 -11.55 7.01 13.41
N GLU A 46 -10.48 6.82 14.17
CA GLU A 46 -9.74 7.91 14.80
C GLU A 46 -8.74 8.56 13.84
N HIS A 47 -7.94 7.76 13.13
CA HIS A 47 -6.77 8.26 12.40
C HIS A 47 -7.03 8.54 10.92
N LEU A 48 -8.06 7.93 10.32
CA LEU A 48 -8.53 8.22 8.96
C LEU A 48 -9.92 8.82 9.01
N ASN A 49 -10.04 10.06 9.48
CA ASN A 49 -11.32 10.73 9.67
C ASN A 49 -11.26 12.23 9.36
N GLY A 50 -12.32 12.73 8.74
CA GLY A 50 -12.44 14.10 8.31
C GLY A 50 -11.51 14.43 7.14
N LYS A 51 -11.08 15.70 7.08
CA LYS A 51 -10.27 16.21 5.96
C LYS A 51 -8.79 15.92 6.20
N MET A 52 -8.14 15.29 5.25
CA MET A 52 -6.72 14.98 5.30
C MET A 52 -6.00 15.47 4.04
N VAL A 53 -4.69 15.65 4.17
CA VAL A 53 -3.78 15.92 3.07
C VAL A 53 -2.77 14.81 2.96
N CYS A 54 -2.44 14.45 1.72
CA CYS A 54 -1.50 13.41 1.37
C CYS A 54 -0.48 13.96 0.39
N ASP A 55 0.80 13.75 0.69
CA ASP A 55 1.92 14.15 -0.18
C ASP A 55 2.72 12.90 -0.53
N GLY A 56 2.89 12.61 -1.81
CA GLY A 56 3.43 11.32 -2.24
C GLY A 56 4.30 11.33 -3.48
N VAL A 57 5.08 10.26 -3.59
CA VAL A 57 6.04 9.99 -4.66
C VAL A 57 5.81 8.58 -5.19
N ILE A 58 5.75 8.46 -6.52
CA ILE A 58 5.67 7.18 -7.22
C ILE A 58 7.04 6.88 -7.85
N PHE A 59 7.54 5.69 -7.56
CA PHE A 59 8.77 5.13 -8.09
C PHE A 59 8.44 4.06 -9.13
N GLY A 60 9.14 4.10 -10.26
CA GLY A 60 9.08 3.07 -11.28
C GLY A 60 9.81 1.77 -10.89
N PRO A 61 9.86 0.77 -11.80
CA PRO A 61 10.40 -0.56 -11.50
C PRO A 61 11.90 -0.55 -11.16
N LEU A 62 12.62 0.47 -11.63
CA LEU A 62 14.05 0.67 -11.37
C LEU A 62 14.33 1.56 -10.14
N GLY A 63 13.30 1.92 -9.37
CA GLY A 63 13.43 2.75 -8.17
C GLY A 63 13.67 4.24 -8.42
N ARG A 64 13.54 4.69 -9.68
CA ARG A 64 13.57 6.12 -10.03
C ARG A 64 12.18 6.73 -9.84
N VAL A 65 12.13 7.97 -9.39
CA VAL A 65 10.88 8.74 -9.32
C VAL A 65 10.32 8.89 -10.74
N THR A 66 9.04 8.57 -10.91
CA THR A 66 8.30 8.72 -12.17
C THR A 66 7.23 9.78 -12.08
N SER A 67 6.67 10.02 -10.90
CA SER A 67 5.65 11.05 -10.65
C SER A 67 5.61 11.42 -9.17
N THR A 68 5.12 12.62 -8.89
CA THR A 68 4.77 13.07 -7.53
C THR A 68 3.31 13.51 -7.54
N PHE A 69 2.66 13.45 -6.39
CA PHE A 69 1.28 13.89 -6.26
C PHE A 69 1.02 14.56 -4.92
N ASN A 70 0.02 15.42 -4.90
CA ASN A 70 -0.65 15.88 -3.71
C ASN A 70 -2.09 15.36 -3.77
N ALA A 71 -2.65 14.93 -2.66
CA ALA A 71 -4.04 14.51 -2.60
C ALA A 71 -4.77 15.07 -1.39
N GLU A 72 -6.06 15.27 -1.56
CA GLU A 72 -6.97 15.66 -0.50
C GLU A 72 -7.95 14.53 -0.24
N PHE A 73 -8.10 14.14 1.02
CA PHE A 73 -9.05 13.12 1.44
C PHE A 73 -10.17 13.75 2.27
N ASP A 74 -11.39 13.24 2.12
CA ASP A 74 -12.53 13.52 2.99
C ASP A 74 -13.12 12.18 3.43
N ILE A 75 -12.87 11.81 4.70
CA ILE A 75 -13.31 10.53 5.26
C ILE A 75 -14.46 10.76 6.22
N LYS A 76 -15.52 9.95 6.06
CA LYS A 76 -16.71 9.98 6.92
C LYS A 76 -17.04 8.56 7.36
N TRP A 77 -17.41 8.44 8.62
CA TRP A 77 -17.82 7.18 9.23
C TRP A 77 -19.30 7.24 9.62
N ASP A 78 -20.02 6.16 9.35
CA ASP A 78 -21.38 5.88 9.84
C ASP A 78 -21.35 4.55 10.60
N GLY A 79 -21.07 4.66 11.91
CA GLY A 79 -20.72 3.49 12.73
C GLY A 79 -19.47 2.79 12.18
N PRO A 80 -19.51 1.46 11.94
CA PRO A 80 -18.35 0.69 11.50
C PRO A 80 -18.01 0.83 10.00
N ASP A 81 -18.87 1.51 9.23
CA ASP A 81 -18.71 1.68 7.80
C ASP A 81 -18.17 3.08 7.49
N GLY A 82 -17.14 3.13 6.64
CA GLY A 82 -16.45 4.36 6.26
C GLY A 82 -16.55 4.64 4.76
N VAL A 83 -16.61 5.91 4.39
CA VAL A 83 -16.43 6.37 3.00
C VAL A 83 -15.27 7.36 2.98
N MET A 84 -14.28 7.09 2.13
CA MET A 84 -13.11 7.93 1.93
C MET A 84 -13.08 8.40 0.48
N ASP A 85 -13.37 9.69 0.28
CA ASP A 85 -13.22 10.37 -0.99
C ASP A 85 -11.79 10.89 -1.13
N GLU A 86 -11.10 10.51 -2.20
CA GLU A 86 -9.72 10.89 -2.50
C GLU A 86 -9.66 11.66 -3.81
N VAL A 87 -9.01 12.83 -3.81
CA VAL A 87 -8.72 13.62 -5.01
C VAL A 87 -7.21 13.78 -5.14
N PHE A 88 -6.62 13.13 -6.14
CA PHE A 88 -5.19 13.16 -6.43
C PHE A 88 -4.88 14.17 -7.53
N HIS A 89 -3.89 15.02 -7.30
CA HIS A 89 -3.30 15.95 -8.27
C HIS A 89 -1.86 15.55 -8.55
N TYR A 90 -1.59 15.15 -9.79
CA TYR A 90 -0.26 14.71 -10.21
C TYR A 90 0.56 15.87 -10.77
N ASN A 91 1.88 15.71 -10.74
CA ASN A 91 2.83 16.71 -11.24
C ASN A 91 2.75 16.97 -12.76
N ASP A 92 2.10 16.09 -13.52
CA ASP A 92 1.83 16.28 -14.95
C ASP A 92 0.53 17.09 -15.21
N GLY A 93 -0.15 17.53 -14.14
CA GLY A 93 -1.39 18.28 -14.18
C GLY A 93 -2.65 17.41 -14.27
N SER A 94 -2.51 16.09 -14.36
CA SER A 94 -3.66 15.18 -14.32
C SER A 94 -4.28 15.12 -12.93
N THR A 95 -5.58 14.80 -12.88
CA THR A 95 -6.32 14.62 -11.63
C THR A 95 -7.04 13.27 -11.67
N GLN A 96 -7.06 12.58 -10.53
CA GLN A 96 -7.75 11.31 -10.37
C GLN A 96 -8.58 11.35 -9.10
N ASN A 97 -9.83 10.89 -9.20
CA ASN A 97 -10.69 10.72 -8.04
C ASN A 97 -10.82 9.23 -7.74
N ARG A 98 -10.84 8.87 -6.45
CA ARG A 98 -11.18 7.53 -5.98
C ARG A 98 -12.07 7.65 -4.75
N GLN A 99 -13.10 6.83 -4.68
CA GLN A 99 -13.91 6.70 -3.48
C GLN A 99 -13.76 5.28 -2.96
N TRP A 100 -13.28 5.14 -1.73
CA TRP A 100 -13.28 3.88 -1.02
C TRP A 100 -14.50 3.77 -0.13
N VAL A 101 -15.15 2.62 -0.16
CA VAL A 101 -16.08 2.18 0.89
C VAL A 101 -15.34 1.18 1.75
N ILE A 102 -15.31 1.39 3.05
CA ILE A 102 -14.62 0.60 4.06
C ILE A 102 -15.69 -0.05 4.94
N LYS A 103 -15.55 -1.34 5.21
CA LYS A 103 -16.43 -2.08 6.13
C LYS A 103 -15.60 -2.81 7.15
N ARG A 104 -15.75 -2.45 8.43
CA ARG A 104 -15.06 -3.11 9.54
C ARG A 104 -15.56 -4.55 9.66
N GLY A 105 -14.62 -5.47 9.89
CA GLY A 105 -14.88 -6.84 10.29
C GLY A 105 -14.45 -7.07 11.73
N ASP A 106 -14.36 -8.34 12.11
CA ASP A 106 -13.92 -8.75 13.43
C ASP A 106 -12.39 -8.76 13.53
N ASP A 107 -11.85 -8.70 14.75
CA ASP A 107 -10.43 -8.91 15.07
C ASP A 107 -9.45 -8.07 14.23
N GLY A 108 -9.80 -6.81 13.98
CA GLY A 108 -8.98 -5.86 13.21
C GLY A 108 -9.03 -6.06 11.69
N ALA A 109 -9.77 -7.04 11.20
CA ALA A 109 -10.01 -7.21 9.77
C ALA A 109 -11.00 -6.16 9.24
N PHE A 110 -10.89 -5.83 7.96
CA PHE A 110 -11.87 -5.02 7.24
C PHE A 110 -11.83 -5.32 5.75
N THR A 111 -12.88 -4.90 5.03
CA THR A 111 -12.94 -4.99 3.58
C THR A 111 -13.08 -3.61 2.98
N THR A 112 -12.61 -3.45 1.74
CA THR A 112 -12.74 -2.20 1.00
C THR A 112 -13.24 -2.42 -0.42
N THR A 113 -13.94 -1.44 -0.98
CA THR A 113 -14.34 -1.45 -2.39
C THR A 113 -14.15 -0.08 -3.01
N ALA A 114 -13.74 -0.05 -4.27
CA ALA A 114 -13.67 1.15 -5.11
C ALA A 114 -13.92 0.77 -6.58
N ASP A 115 -14.31 1.73 -7.40
CA ASP A 115 -14.68 1.50 -8.82
C ASP A 115 -13.53 0.92 -9.66
N ASP A 116 -12.30 1.33 -9.36
CA ASP A 116 -11.08 0.86 -10.00
C ASP A 116 -10.43 -0.33 -9.28
N VAL A 117 -11.10 -0.92 -8.28
CA VAL A 117 -10.60 -2.04 -7.48
C VAL A 117 -11.50 -3.27 -7.66
N PRO A 118 -11.34 -4.01 -8.77
CA PRO A 118 -12.19 -5.16 -9.08
C PRO A 118 -12.10 -6.28 -8.03
N GLY A 119 -13.24 -6.57 -7.42
CA GLY A 119 -13.37 -7.61 -6.37
C GLY A 119 -13.08 -7.09 -4.96
N GLY A 120 -12.82 -5.79 -4.80
CA GLY A 120 -12.51 -5.19 -3.50
C GLY A 120 -11.11 -5.50 -2.99
N GLY A 121 -10.87 -5.05 -1.76
CA GLY A 121 -9.67 -5.26 -0.98
C GLY A 121 -9.99 -5.91 0.36
N ALA A 122 -8.97 -6.57 0.91
CA ALA A 122 -8.97 -7.08 2.27
C ALA A 122 -7.90 -6.33 3.07
N GLY A 123 -8.25 -5.94 4.28
CA GLY A 123 -7.39 -5.22 5.20
C GLY A 123 -7.32 -5.87 6.56
N VAL A 124 -6.21 -5.64 7.26
CA VAL A 124 -6.00 -6.04 8.66
C VAL A 124 -5.22 -4.94 9.38
N MET A 125 -5.68 -4.58 10.56
CA MET A 125 -4.99 -3.68 11.49
C MET A 125 -4.30 -4.50 12.57
N SER A 126 -3.09 -4.11 12.94
CA SER A 126 -2.37 -4.70 14.07
C SER A 126 -1.36 -3.71 14.63
N GLY A 127 -1.46 -3.45 15.94
CA GLY A 127 -0.72 -2.40 16.64
C GLY A 127 -0.72 -1.09 15.85
N SER A 128 0.45 -0.57 15.50
CA SER A 128 0.62 0.71 14.80
C SER A 128 0.50 0.64 13.28
N ALA A 129 0.03 -0.48 12.72
CA ALA A 129 0.06 -0.71 11.27
C ALA A 129 -1.26 -1.22 10.71
N VAL A 130 -1.51 -0.86 9.46
CA VAL A 130 -2.61 -1.36 8.64
C VAL A 130 -2.03 -1.92 7.36
N ARG A 131 -2.44 -3.14 7.01
CA ARG A 131 -2.08 -3.79 5.75
C ARG A 131 -3.33 -3.96 4.92
N MET A 132 -3.26 -3.58 3.64
CA MET A 132 -4.30 -3.89 2.66
C MET A 132 -3.73 -4.68 1.48
N THR A 133 -4.57 -5.54 0.92
CA THR A 133 -4.30 -6.26 -0.31
C THR A 133 -5.48 -6.16 -1.24
N TYR A 134 -5.23 -5.72 -2.48
CA TYR A 134 -6.26 -5.51 -3.47
C TYR A 134 -5.67 -5.54 -4.89
N ARG A 135 -6.55 -5.62 -5.90
CA ARG A 135 -6.16 -5.48 -7.30
C ARG A 135 -6.69 -4.17 -7.84
N ILE A 136 -5.82 -3.35 -8.41
CA ILE A 136 -6.17 -2.03 -8.95
C ILE A 136 -6.10 -2.03 -10.47
N ARG A 137 -7.11 -1.45 -11.11
CA ARG A 137 -7.13 -1.20 -12.55
C ARG A 137 -6.54 0.18 -12.81
N VAL A 138 -5.41 0.21 -13.48
CA VAL A 138 -4.77 1.46 -13.90
C VAL A 138 -5.55 2.05 -15.09
N PRO A 139 -5.68 3.39 -15.23
CA PRO A 139 -6.36 4.01 -16.36
C PRO A 139 -5.88 3.54 -17.74
N GLU A 140 -6.76 3.65 -18.74
CA GLU A 140 -6.50 3.24 -20.14
C GLU A 140 -5.29 3.93 -20.75
N SER A 141 -5.03 5.19 -20.39
CA SER A 141 -3.85 5.96 -20.81
C SER A 141 -2.52 5.29 -20.44
N ALA A 142 -2.53 4.42 -19.43
CA ALA A 142 -1.39 3.64 -18.97
C ALA A 142 -1.53 2.13 -19.30
N GLY A 143 -2.42 1.77 -20.22
CA GLY A 143 -2.52 0.43 -20.80
C GLY A 143 -3.54 -0.51 -20.14
N SER A 144 -4.46 0.00 -19.30
CA SER A 144 -5.53 -0.78 -18.65
C SER A 144 -5.05 -2.07 -17.98
N HIS A 145 -3.93 -1.97 -17.27
CA HIS A 145 -3.37 -3.09 -16.55
C HIS A 145 -4.04 -3.25 -15.18
N VAL A 146 -4.28 -4.51 -14.80
CA VAL A 146 -4.62 -4.85 -13.41
C VAL A 146 -3.33 -5.19 -12.69
N LEU A 147 -3.11 -4.54 -11.55
CA LEU A 147 -1.92 -4.71 -10.72
C LEU A 147 -2.32 -5.26 -9.34
N ASP A 148 -1.55 -6.23 -8.87
CA ASP A 148 -1.65 -6.72 -7.50
C ASP A 148 -0.97 -5.71 -6.57
N THR A 149 -1.68 -5.27 -5.54
CA THR A 149 -1.21 -4.24 -4.61
C THR A 149 -1.10 -4.82 -3.22
N VAL A 150 0.04 -4.58 -2.58
CA VAL A 150 0.19 -4.67 -1.13
C VAL A 150 0.47 -3.27 -0.62
N ASP A 151 -0.39 -2.82 0.26
CA ASP A 151 -0.40 -1.47 0.79
C ASP A 151 -0.23 -1.52 2.30
N TRP A 152 0.65 -0.67 2.82
CA TRP A 152 0.91 -0.56 4.24
C TRP A 152 0.77 0.88 4.66
N MET A 153 0.05 1.10 5.76
CA MET A 153 -0.01 2.36 6.46
C MET A 153 0.57 2.15 7.85
N TYR A 154 1.51 3.01 8.24
CA TYR A 154 2.16 2.98 9.54
C TYR A 154 1.88 4.28 10.28
N LEU A 155 1.29 4.18 11.47
CA LEU A 155 1.05 5.33 12.32
C LEU A 155 2.33 5.69 13.07
N THR A 156 2.75 6.93 12.94
CA THR A 156 3.89 7.48 13.70
C THR A 156 3.43 8.07 15.02
N ALA A 157 4.36 8.26 15.97
CA ALA A 157 4.07 8.82 17.29
C ALA A 157 3.40 10.21 17.23
N ASP A 158 3.68 11.01 16.20
CA ASP A 158 3.11 12.34 16.01
C ASP A 158 1.77 12.33 15.25
N GLY A 159 1.18 11.15 15.02
CA GLY A 159 -0.10 11.00 14.33
C GLY A 159 -0.04 11.12 12.80
N THR A 160 1.16 11.27 12.22
CA THR A 160 1.33 11.17 10.76
C THR A 160 1.27 9.71 10.34
N ILE A 161 0.53 9.42 9.27
CA ILE A 161 0.49 8.09 8.67
C ILE A 161 1.49 8.05 7.52
N VAL A 162 2.43 7.12 7.57
CA VAL A 162 3.32 6.83 6.44
C VAL A 162 2.70 5.70 5.63
N ASN A 163 2.29 6.03 4.41
CA ASN A 163 1.77 5.07 3.46
C ASN A 163 2.88 4.59 2.53
N ARG A 164 2.98 3.27 2.34
CA ARG A 164 3.88 2.65 1.38
C ARG A 164 3.17 1.50 0.68
N SER A 165 3.13 1.55 -0.65
CA SER A 165 2.46 0.54 -1.46
C SER A 165 3.39 -0.02 -2.51
N GLN A 166 3.29 -1.32 -2.81
CA GLN A 166 3.96 -1.94 -3.95
C GLN A 166 2.95 -2.53 -4.92
N PHE A 167 3.10 -2.17 -6.19
CA PHE A 167 2.28 -2.66 -7.29
C PHE A 167 3.05 -3.68 -8.11
N ARG A 168 2.39 -4.80 -8.43
CA ARG A 168 3.00 -5.92 -9.15
C ARG A 168 2.16 -6.32 -10.35
N LYS A 169 2.83 -6.72 -11.41
CA LYS A 169 2.24 -7.38 -12.58
C LYS A 169 2.89 -8.75 -12.73
N PHE A 170 2.09 -9.81 -12.67
CA PHE A 170 2.59 -11.20 -12.73
C PHE A 170 3.72 -11.47 -11.72
N GLY A 171 3.60 -10.94 -10.50
CA GLY A 171 4.59 -11.08 -9.42
C GLY A 171 5.82 -10.16 -9.52
N VAL A 172 6.02 -9.45 -10.63
CA VAL A 172 7.13 -8.50 -10.80
C VAL A 172 6.72 -7.11 -10.30
N LYS A 173 7.54 -6.48 -9.45
CA LYS A 173 7.30 -5.10 -8.99
C LYS A 173 7.44 -4.13 -10.15
N VAL A 174 6.36 -3.39 -10.42
CA VAL A 174 6.30 -2.41 -11.52
C VAL A 174 6.25 -0.97 -11.01
N ALA A 175 5.73 -0.75 -9.80
CA ALA A 175 5.75 0.55 -9.16
C ALA A 175 5.78 0.42 -7.63
N GLU A 176 6.20 1.49 -6.98
CA GLU A 176 6.13 1.67 -5.53
C GLU A 176 5.66 3.09 -5.23
N LEU A 177 4.77 3.25 -4.27
CA LEU A 177 4.29 4.53 -3.79
C LEU A 177 4.76 4.71 -2.36
N VAL A 178 5.23 5.91 -2.03
CA VAL A 178 5.48 6.34 -0.66
C VAL A 178 4.82 7.69 -0.48
N ALA A 179 4.00 7.81 0.57
CA ALA A 179 3.30 9.04 0.88
C ALA A 179 3.18 9.27 2.38
N THR A 180 2.94 10.51 2.77
CA THR A 180 2.56 10.88 4.13
C THR A 180 1.14 11.42 4.13
N ILE A 181 0.32 10.94 5.05
CA ILE A 181 -1.07 11.38 5.25
C ILE A 181 -1.16 12.00 6.64
N LYS A 182 -1.80 13.16 6.72
CA LYS A 182 -2.02 13.88 7.99
C LYS A 182 -3.33 14.67 7.93
N PRO A 183 -3.94 14.98 9.08
CA PRO A 183 -5.10 15.88 9.12
C PRO A 183 -4.80 17.20 8.39
N LYS A 184 -5.77 17.70 7.63
CA LYS A 184 -5.67 19.00 6.99
C LYS A 184 -5.72 20.06 8.10
N GLY A 185 -4.60 20.72 8.35
CA GLY A 185 -4.53 21.77 9.37
C GLY A 185 -5.58 22.86 9.10
N THR A 186 -6.20 23.37 10.16
CA THR A 186 -6.99 24.60 10.08
C THR A 186 -6.05 25.78 9.87
N SER A 187 -6.00 26.28 8.64
CA SER A 187 -5.34 27.53 8.26
C SER A 187 -6.01 28.74 8.92
#